data_AF-A0A497M0R0-F1
#
_entry.id   AF-A0A497M0R0-F1
#
_cell.length_a   1.000
_cell.length_b   1.000
_cell.length_c   1.000
_cell.angle_alpha   90.00
_cell.angle_beta   90.00
_cell.angle_gamma   90.00
#
_symmetry.space_group_name_H-M   'P 1'
#
loop_
_entity.id
_entity.type
_entity.pdbx_description
1 polymer ?
#
loop_
_entity_poly.entity_id
_entity_poly.type
_entity_poly.pdbx_seq_one_letter_code
_entity_poly.pdbx_strand_id
1 'polypeptide(L)'
;AGVRDLNGDGWRDLSNGTMLTIPILVRTDLPEAGRLAELVKRDLESVGLKVDLIPVDPPTFRQRIDINKDFHAFISRTTMWGMMMWAGYGTGYVDARNIGWSLVDDKEFQTIVDEMLKTTSEGEYRNLAHKLQDLYAEKLYLIPLYWGKMIQPYRSDRISGLHYDPMYGILTKETFYAIEVKSKR
;
A
#
# COMPACT_ATOMS: atom_id res chain seq x y z
N ALA A 1 -0.14 -7.22 -26.96
CA ALA A 1 -1.28 -7.12 -27.89
C ALA A 1 -2.53 -6.75 -27.10
N GLY A 2 -3.41 -5.87 -27.60
CA GLY A 2 -4.84 -6.03 -27.31
C GLY A 2 -5.67 -4.84 -26.80
N VAL A 3 -5.09 -3.69 -26.44
CA VAL A 3 -5.89 -2.52 -26.00
C VAL A 3 -5.51 -1.27 -26.77
N ARG A 4 -6.37 -0.91 -27.72
CA ARG A 4 -6.30 0.31 -28.54
C ARG A 4 -7.69 0.90 -28.62
N ASP A 5 -7.76 2.18 -28.91
CA ASP A 5 -9.01 2.83 -29.28
C ASP A 5 -9.48 2.26 -30.64
N LEU A 6 -10.67 1.65 -30.66
CA LEU A 6 -11.26 1.06 -31.86
C LEU A 6 -12.31 1.96 -32.51
N ASN A 7 -12.79 3.00 -31.83
CA ASN A 7 -13.94 3.80 -32.26
C ASN A 7 -13.64 5.32 -32.39
N GLY A 8 -12.45 5.77 -31.99
CA GLY A 8 -11.99 7.15 -32.04
C GLY A 8 -12.46 8.04 -30.88
N ASP A 9 -12.96 7.47 -29.78
CA ASP A 9 -13.46 8.22 -28.62
C ASP A 9 -12.38 8.61 -27.59
N GLY A 10 -11.13 8.18 -27.83
CA GLY A 10 -9.98 8.45 -26.97
C GLY A 10 -9.79 7.43 -25.84
N TRP A 11 -10.68 6.45 -25.69
CA TRP A 11 -10.57 5.37 -24.70
C TRP A 11 -10.09 4.08 -25.34
N ARG A 12 -9.34 3.29 -24.59
CA ARG A 12 -8.89 1.98 -25.06
C ARG A 12 -10.01 0.96 -24.91
N ASP A 13 -10.14 0.10 -25.92
CA ASP A 13 -11.11 -0.99 -25.92
C ASP A 13 -10.43 -2.35 -25.75
N LEU A 14 -11.18 -3.28 -25.16
CA LEU A 14 -10.88 -4.71 -25.16
C LEU A 14 -11.02 -5.29 -26.58
N SER A 15 -10.50 -6.50 -26.78
CA SER A 15 -10.55 -7.20 -28.08
C SER A 15 -11.97 -7.44 -28.60
N ASN A 16 -12.99 -7.42 -27.73
CA ASN A 16 -14.40 -7.56 -28.08
C ASN A 16 -15.10 -6.23 -28.41
N GLY A 17 -14.36 -5.10 -28.42
CA GLY A 17 -14.92 -3.77 -28.68
C GLY A 17 -15.58 -3.09 -27.48
N THR A 18 -15.50 -3.68 -26.28
CA THR A 18 -15.97 -3.03 -25.06
C THR A 18 -14.88 -2.10 -24.51
N MET A 19 -15.25 -0.87 -24.18
CA MET A 19 -14.37 0.11 -23.53
C MET A 19 -13.78 -0.47 -22.23
N LEU A 20 -12.46 -0.43 -22.12
CA LEU A 20 -11.76 -0.81 -20.90
C LEU A 20 -12.00 0.25 -19.82
N THR A 21 -12.65 -0.16 -18.73
CA THR A 21 -12.80 0.65 -17.52
C THR A 21 -12.12 -0.06 -16.36
N ILE A 22 -11.25 0.65 -15.64
CA ILE A 22 -10.50 0.13 -14.50
C ILE A 22 -11.21 0.56 -13.21
N PRO A 23 -11.89 -0.35 -12.50
CA PRO A 23 -12.47 -0.03 -11.21
C PRO A 23 -11.38 -0.01 -10.12
N ILE A 24 -11.29 1.11 -9.40
CA ILE A 24 -10.34 1.31 -8.30
C ILE A 24 -11.11 1.55 -7.01
N LEU A 25 -10.98 0.65 -6.05
CA LEU A 25 -11.57 0.83 -4.72
C LEU A 25 -10.78 1.86 -3.90
N VAL A 26 -11.51 2.78 -3.26
CA VAL A 26 -10.94 3.87 -2.47
C VAL A 26 -11.60 3.88 -1.09
N ARG A 27 -10.80 3.73 -0.05
CA ARG A 27 -11.30 3.79 1.33
C ARG A 27 -11.73 5.20 1.70
N THR A 28 -12.97 5.35 2.17
CA THR A 28 -13.53 6.65 2.56
C THR A 28 -13.04 7.16 3.91
N ASP A 29 -12.50 6.27 4.75
CA ASP A 29 -11.95 6.61 6.07
C ASP A 29 -10.50 7.11 6.03
N LEU A 30 -9.85 7.05 4.85
CA LEU A 30 -8.50 7.55 4.63
C LEU A 30 -8.57 8.91 3.90
N PRO A 31 -8.39 10.06 4.59
CA PRO A 31 -8.52 11.38 3.98
C PRO A 31 -7.60 11.58 2.76
N GLU A 32 -6.41 10.98 2.79
CA GLU A 32 -5.43 11.04 1.72
C GLU A 32 -5.83 10.24 0.47
N ALA A 33 -6.62 9.17 0.62
CA ALA A 33 -6.87 8.20 -0.44
C ALA A 33 -7.74 8.79 -1.55
N GLY A 34 -8.75 9.60 -1.21
CA GLY A 34 -9.63 10.23 -2.20
C GLY A 34 -8.87 11.19 -3.14
N ARG A 35 -8.06 12.09 -2.58
CA ARG A 35 -7.28 13.03 -3.41
C ARG A 35 -6.25 12.33 -4.27
N LEU A 36 -5.60 11.30 -3.74
CA LEU A 36 -4.66 10.48 -4.49
C LEU A 36 -5.35 9.74 -5.65
N ALA A 37 -6.53 9.19 -5.40
CA ALA A 37 -7.31 8.47 -6.40
C ALA A 37 -7.68 9.37 -7.59
N GLU A 38 -8.06 10.63 -7.34
CA GLU A 38 -8.34 11.60 -8.41
C GLU A 38 -7.10 11.92 -9.26
N LEU A 39 -5.91 12.00 -8.64
CA LEU A 39 -4.66 12.21 -9.37
C LEU A 39 -4.32 10.99 -10.25
N VAL A 40 -4.45 9.78 -9.69
CA VAL A 40 -4.24 8.53 -10.42
C VAL A 40 -5.24 8.40 -11.57
N LYS A 41 -6.53 8.71 -11.34
CA LYS A 41 -7.56 8.77 -12.37
C LYS A 41 -7.17 9.73 -13.49
N ARG A 42 -6.83 10.97 -13.16
CA ARG A 42 -6.39 11.97 -14.15
C ARG A 42 -5.23 11.46 -15.00
N ASP A 43 -4.21 10.87 -14.38
CA ASP A 43 -3.00 10.44 -15.08
C ASP A 43 -3.26 9.23 -15.98
N LEU A 44 -4.06 8.25 -15.53
CA LEU A 44 -4.49 7.12 -16.35
C LEU A 44 -5.40 7.55 -17.51
N GLU A 45 -6.34 8.45 -17.25
CA GLU A 45 -7.26 8.94 -18.29
C GLU A 45 -6.53 9.76 -19.36
N SER A 46 -5.44 10.45 -19.00
CA SER A 46 -4.60 11.19 -19.95
C SER A 46 -3.94 10.29 -21.01
N VAL A 47 -3.84 8.98 -20.77
CA VAL A 47 -3.29 7.98 -21.69
C VAL A 47 -4.36 7.04 -22.27
N GLY A 48 -5.64 7.44 -22.14
CA GLY A 48 -6.79 6.73 -22.71
C GLY A 48 -7.26 5.53 -21.90
N LEU A 49 -6.89 5.42 -20.62
CA LEU A 49 -7.37 4.38 -19.72
C LEU A 49 -8.48 4.94 -18.83
N LYS A 50 -9.72 4.50 -19.05
CA LYS A 50 -10.84 4.99 -18.26
C LYS A 50 -10.82 4.40 -16.86
N VAL A 51 -11.11 5.22 -15.86
CA VAL A 51 -11.07 4.82 -14.45
C VAL A 51 -12.42 5.08 -13.78
N ASP A 52 -12.91 4.08 -13.05
CA ASP A 52 -14.07 4.20 -12.16
C ASP A 52 -13.60 4.14 -10.70
N LEU A 53 -13.80 5.23 -9.96
CA LEU A 53 -13.42 5.29 -8.54
C LEU A 53 -14.59 4.84 -7.68
N ILE A 54 -14.38 3.78 -6.92
CA ILE A 54 -15.43 3.15 -6.10
C ILE A 54 -15.15 3.43 -4.62
N PRO A 55 -15.80 4.43 -4.02
CA PRO A 55 -15.63 4.70 -2.60
C PRO A 55 -16.25 3.56 -1.77
N VAL A 56 -15.52 3.07 -0.78
CA VAL A 56 -15.97 1.99 0.13
C VAL A 56 -15.64 2.30 1.58
N ASP A 57 -16.54 1.92 2.49
CA ASP A 57 -16.29 1.93 3.93
C ASP A 57 -15.35 0.78 4.35
N PRO A 58 -14.73 0.84 5.55
CA PRO A 58 -13.80 -0.21 6.00
C PRO A 58 -14.40 -1.62 6.07
N PRO A 59 -15.63 -1.85 6.56
CA PRO A 59 -16.26 -3.17 6.50
C PRO A 59 -16.35 -3.73 5.08
N THR A 60 -16.79 -2.90 4.12
CA THR A 60 -16.91 -3.28 2.71
C THR A 60 -15.54 -3.55 2.11
N PHE A 61 -14.54 -2.71 2.39
CA PHE A 61 -13.16 -2.94 1.99
C PHE A 61 -12.65 -4.29 2.48
N ARG A 62 -12.86 -4.61 3.76
CA ARG A 62 -12.46 -5.91 4.33
C ARG A 62 -13.15 -7.08 3.64
N GLN A 63 -14.46 -7.00 3.43
CA GLN A 63 -15.19 -8.06 2.73
C GLN A 63 -14.63 -8.30 1.33
N ARG A 64 -14.38 -7.22 0.57
CA ARG A 64 -13.94 -7.32 -0.82
C ARG A 64 -12.48 -7.71 -0.98
N ILE A 65 -11.58 -7.05 -0.24
CA ILE A 65 -10.12 -7.18 -0.38
C ILE A 65 -9.54 -8.29 0.49
N ASP A 66 -9.99 -8.41 1.75
CA ASP A 66 -9.37 -9.36 2.68
C ASP A 66 -10.00 -10.75 2.56
N ILE A 67 -11.33 -10.81 2.40
CA ILE A 67 -12.11 -12.07 2.46
C ILE A 67 -12.39 -12.63 1.07
N ASN A 68 -13.15 -11.90 0.24
CA ASN A 68 -13.65 -12.42 -1.04
C ASN A 68 -12.61 -12.37 -2.16
N LYS A 69 -11.63 -11.47 -2.04
CA LYS A 69 -10.65 -11.17 -3.09
C LYS A 69 -11.31 -10.74 -4.42
N ASP A 70 -12.41 -9.98 -4.36
CA ASP A 70 -13.27 -9.62 -5.50
C ASP A 70 -13.01 -8.20 -6.07
N PHE A 71 -11.76 -7.93 -6.43
CA PHE A 71 -11.33 -6.61 -6.88
C PHE A 71 -10.42 -6.67 -8.10
N HIS A 72 -10.29 -5.53 -8.79
CA HIS A 72 -9.32 -5.35 -9.87
C HIS A 72 -8.13 -4.51 -9.37
N ALA A 73 -8.42 -3.36 -8.78
CA ALA A 73 -7.43 -2.49 -8.17
C ALA A 73 -8.04 -1.77 -6.95
N PHE A 74 -7.16 -1.32 -6.05
CA PHE A 74 -7.53 -0.50 -4.92
C PHE A 74 -6.35 0.38 -4.52
N ILE A 75 -6.64 1.51 -3.87
CA ILE A 75 -5.64 2.37 -3.28
C ILE A 75 -5.61 2.13 -1.77
N SER A 76 -4.42 1.85 -1.26
CA SER A 76 -4.18 1.67 0.17
C SER A 76 -2.80 2.20 0.54
N ARG A 77 -2.47 2.11 1.82
CA ARG A 77 -1.16 2.45 2.38
C ARG A 77 -0.54 1.22 3.02
N THR A 78 0.79 1.16 3.00
CA THR A 78 1.54 0.23 3.84
C THR A 78 1.71 0.82 5.23
N THR A 79 1.64 -0.02 6.26
CA THR A 79 1.93 0.38 7.65
C THR A 79 3.29 -0.14 8.04
N MET A 80 3.94 0.47 9.04
CA MET A 80 5.26 0.00 9.45
C MET A 80 5.24 -1.45 9.95
N TRP A 81 4.21 -1.83 10.73
CA TRP A 81 3.97 -3.22 11.11
C TRP A 81 3.82 -4.13 9.88
N GLY A 82 3.04 -3.71 8.89
CA GLY A 82 2.85 -4.46 7.65
C GLY A 82 4.10 -4.58 6.78
N MET A 83 5.02 -3.62 6.89
CA MET A 83 6.34 -3.71 6.26
C MET A 83 7.29 -4.66 7.00
N MET A 84 7.04 -4.95 8.28
CA MET A 84 7.88 -5.83 9.11
C MET A 84 7.34 -7.26 9.22
N MET A 85 6.03 -7.44 9.08
CA MET A 85 5.39 -8.76 9.21
C MET A 85 5.85 -9.74 8.12
N TRP A 86 5.56 -11.02 8.35
CA TRP A 86 5.93 -12.11 7.45
C TRP A 86 7.46 -12.16 7.24
N ALA A 87 7.95 -12.18 6.01
CA ALA A 87 9.37 -12.11 5.72
C ALA A 87 9.93 -10.67 5.75
N GLY A 88 9.12 -9.66 6.11
CA GLY A 88 9.46 -8.25 6.01
C GLY A 88 9.24 -7.67 4.61
N TYR A 89 9.63 -6.41 4.39
CA TYR A 89 9.53 -5.65 3.14
C TYR A 89 8.15 -5.66 2.47
N GLY A 90 7.08 -5.77 3.26
CA GLY A 90 5.71 -5.78 2.76
C GLY A 90 5.27 -7.11 2.14
N THR A 91 6.08 -8.18 2.27
CA THR A 91 5.78 -9.51 1.72
C THR A 91 4.44 -10.06 2.21
N GLY A 92 4.01 -9.76 3.43
CA GLY A 92 2.69 -10.16 3.93
C GLY A 92 1.52 -9.59 3.12
N TYR A 93 1.66 -8.38 2.57
CA TYR A 93 0.65 -7.78 1.68
C TYR A 93 0.67 -8.37 0.27
N VAL A 94 1.82 -8.88 -0.19
CA VAL A 94 1.97 -9.34 -1.57
C VAL A 94 1.69 -10.83 -1.71
N ASP A 95 2.22 -11.65 -0.80
CA ASP A 95 2.14 -13.10 -0.81
C ASP A 95 0.69 -13.57 -0.65
N ALA A 96 0.16 -14.28 -1.65
CA ALA A 96 -1.19 -14.85 -1.61
C ALA A 96 -1.40 -15.82 -0.43
N ARG A 97 -0.33 -16.33 0.18
CA ARG A 97 -0.36 -17.23 1.35
C ARG A 97 -0.57 -16.50 2.68
N ASN A 98 -0.61 -15.16 2.68
CA ASN A 98 -0.83 -14.32 3.86
C ASN A 98 -2.01 -13.35 3.63
N ILE A 99 -1.94 -12.09 4.10
CA ILE A 99 -2.95 -11.06 3.84
C ILE A 99 -3.22 -10.95 2.34
N GLY A 100 -2.17 -11.01 1.51
CA GLY A 100 -2.26 -11.31 0.08
C GLY A 100 -3.15 -10.33 -0.68
N TRP A 101 -3.00 -9.04 -0.42
CA TRP A 101 -3.70 -7.98 -1.13
C TRP A 101 -3.34 -7.90 -2.62
N SER A 102 -2.13 -8.31 -3.03
CA SER A 102 -1.76 -8.39 -4.45
C SER A 102 -2.04 -9.76 -5.09
N LEU A 103 -2.49 -10.75 -4.30
CA LEU A 103 -2.78 -12.11 -4.76
C LEU A 103 -1.63 -12.78 -5.54
N VAL A 104 -0.37 -12.52 -5.17
CA VAL A 104 0.79 -13.05 -5.90
C VAL A 104 1.05 -14.50 -5.52
N ASP A 105 0.98 -15.38 -6.51
CA ASP A 105 1.33 -16.80 -6.45
C ASP A 105 2.61 -17.15 -7.26
N ASP A 106 3.39 -16.13 -7.64
CA ASP A 106 4.66 -16.31 -8.34
C ASP A 106 5.64 -17.14 -7.49
N LYS A 107 6.13 -18.24 -8.08
CA LYS A 107 7.05 -19.19 -7.44
C LYS A 107 8.39 -18.57 -7.09
N GLU A 108 8.92 -17.66 -7.92
CA GLU A 108 10.18 -16.97 -7.66
C GLU A 108 10.04 -16.09 -6.41
N PHE A 109 8.96 -15.32 -6.36
CA PHE A 109 8.62 -14.50 -5.20
C PHE A 109 8.46 -15.35 -3.94
N GLN A 110 7.66 -16.42 -3.99
CA GLN A 110 7.42 -17.30 -2.84
C GLN A 110 8.68 -18.02 -2.37
N THR A 111 9.58 -18.39 -3.28
CA THR A 111 10.88 -19.01 -2.94
C THR A 111 11.75 -18.04 -2.15
N ILE A 112 11.87 -16.79 -2.59
CA ILE A 112 12.63 -15.76 -1.86
C ILE A 112 12.03 -15.55 -0.47
N VAL A 113 10.70 -15.44 -0.36
CA VAL A 113 10.01 -15.29 0.92
C VAL A 113 10.29 -16.47 1.86
N ASP A 114 10.22 -17.70 1.35
CA ASP A 114 10.46 -18.90 2.16
C ASP A 114 11.91 -19.01 2.64
N GLU A 115 12.88 -18.59 1.82
CA GLU A 115 14.30 -18.52 2.20
C GLU A 115 14.53 -17.43 3.26
N MET A 116 13.91 -16.26 3.11
CA MET A 116 13.99 -15.16 4.09
C MET A 116 13.42 -15.56 5.45
N LEU A 117 12.36 -16.37 5.48
CA LEU A 117 11.76 -16.88 6.72
C LEU A 117 12.61 -17.96 7.40
N LYS A 118 13.44 -18.69 6.65
CA LYS A 118 14.26 -19.81 7.16
C LYS A 118 15.65 -19.38 7.59
N THR A 119 16.23 -18.38 6.92
CA THR A 119 17.62 -17.99 7.19
C THR A 119 17.78 -17.36 8.58
N THR A 120 18.89 -17.68 9.24
CA THR A 120 19.33 -17.04 10.49
C THR A 120 20.55 -16.13 10.27
N SER A 121 21.04 -16.03 9.03
CA SER A 121 22.19 -15.21 8.65
C SER A 121 21.73 -13.83 8.20
N GLU A 122 22.16 -12.79 8.91
CA GLU A 122 21.85 -11.40 8.53
C GLU A 122 22.33 -11.04 7.12
N GLY A 123 23.50 -11.56 6.72
CA GLY A 123 24.06 -11.31 5.39
C GLY A 123 23.25 -11.97 4.28
N GLU A 124 22.78 -13.20 4.52
CA GLU A 124 21.91 -13.91 3.58
C GLU A 124 20.54 -13.23 3.47
N TYR A 125 19.93 -12.90 4.61
CA TYR A 125 18.67 -12.16 4.65
C TYR A 125 18.75 -10.83 3.88
N ARG A 126 19.85 -10.08 4.03
CA ARG A 126 20.09 -8.84 3.28
C ARG A 126 20.17 -9.08 1.77
N ASN A 127 20.87 -10.13 1.33
CA ASN A 127 20.98 -10.46 -0.09
C ASN A 127 19.63 -10.87 -0.68
N LEU A 128 18.83 -11.64 0.07
CA LEU A 128 17.47 -12.01 -0.33
C LEU A 128 16.55 -10.79 -0.40
N ALA A 129 16.67 -9.85 0.54
CA ALA A 129 15.92 -8.60 0.52
C ALA A 129 16.23 -7.75 -0.72
N HIS A 130 17.49 -7.71 -1.18
CA HIS A 130 17.82 -7.03 -2.44
C HIS A 130 17.16 -7.71 -3.65
N LYS A 131 17.26 -9.05 -3.75
CA LYS A 131 16.59 -9.80 -4.82
C LYS A 131 15.09 -9.57 -4.83
N LEU A 132 14.47 -9.52 -3.65
CA LEU A 132 13.04 -9.23 -3.50
C LEU A 132 12.69 -7.85 -4.04
N GLN A 133 13.50 -6.82 -3.74
CA GLN A 133 13.28 -5.47 -4.21
C GLN A 133 13.46 -5.36 -5.74
N ASP A 134 14.45 -6.04 -6.30
CA ASP A 134 14.65 -6.13 -7.75
C ASP A 134 13.43 -6.81 -8.41
N LEU A 135 12.93 -7.90 -7.83
CA LEU A 135 11.74 -8.59 -8.32
C LEU A 135 10.49 -7.71 -8.24
N TYR A 136 10.32 -6.91 -7.18
CA TYR A 136 9.23 -5.93 -7.11
C TYR A 136 9.30 -4.90 -8.23
N ALA A 137 10.51 -4.40 -8.54
CA ALA A 137 10.71 -3.44 -9.62
C ALA A 137 10.46 -4.05 -11.00
N GLU A 138 10.82 -5.31 -11.21
CA GLU A 138 10.63 -6.02 -12.48
C GLU A 138 9.16 -6.41 -12.71
N LYS A 139 8.51 -6.99 -11.70
CA LYS A 139 7.18 -7.60 -11.84
C LYS A 139 6.03 -6.64 -11.56
N LEU A 140 6.29 -5.52 -10.86
CA LEU A 140 5.31 -4.48 -10.55
C LEU A 140 4.02 -5.02 -9.88
N TYR A 141 4.15 -5.96 -8.94
CA TYR A 141 3.01 -6.46 -8.12
C TYR A 141 2.27 -5.37 -7.36
N LEU A 142 2.94 -4.25 -7.14
CA LEU A 142 2.46 -3.05 -6.48
C LEU A 142 2.98 -1.85 -7.29
N ILE A 143 2.17 -0.79 -7.40
CA ILE A 143 2.62 0.48 -7.97
C ILE A 143 2.85 1.46 -6.81
N PRO A 144 4.10 1.74 -6.41
CA PRO A 144 4.37 2.70 -5.36
C PRO A 144 4.05 4.12 -5.85
N LEU A 145 3.20 4.83 -5.10
CA LEU A 145 2.76 6.19 -5.47
C LEU A 145 3.62 7.27 -4.80
N TYR A 146 3.86 7.16 -3.51
CA TYR A 146 4.73 8.08 -2.74
C TYR A 146 5.16 7.46 -1.41
N TRP A 147 6.18 8.06 -0.79
CA TRP A 147 6.53 7.79 0.60
C TRP A 147 5.93 8.85 1.51
N GLY A 148 4.98 8.45 2.36
CA GLY A 148 4.33 9.35 3.31
C GLY A 148 5.27 9.80 4.43
N LYS A 149 5.12 11.03 4.90
CA LYS A 149 5.73 11.51 6.14
C LYS A 149 4.67 11.56 7.23
N MET A 150 4.92 10.87 8.35
CA MET A 150 4.07 11.01 9.53
C MET A 150 4.46 12.31 10.25
N ILE A 151 3.52 13.25 10.35
CA ILE A 151 3.73 14.54 11.01
C ILE A 151 2.79 14.61 12.21
N GLN A 152 3.35 14.73 13.41
CA GLN A 152 2.61 14.85 14.66
C GLN A 152 2.94 16.19 15.33
N PRO A 153 2.16 17.25 15.04
CA PRO A 153 2.40 18.56 15.64
C PRO A 153 2.06 18.52 17.13
N TYR A 154 2.89 19.19 17.94
CA TYR A 154 2.67 19.32 19.37
C TYR A 154 3.06 20.71 19.86
N ARG A 155 2.58 21.06 21.05
CA ARG A 155 2.89 22.33 21.70
C ARG A 155 4.23 22.25 22.41
N SER A 156 5.33 22.51 21.70
CA SER A 156 6.68 22.51 22.30
C SER A 156 6.87 23.53 23.41
N ASP A 157 6.04 24.58 23.44
CA ASP A 157 6.01 25.58 24.50
C ASP A 157 5.39 25.06 25.82
N ARG A 158 4.62 23.97 25.76
CA ARG A 158 3.89 23.42 26.92
C ARG A 158 4.15 21.95 27.19
N ILE A 159 4.60 21.18 26.21
CA ILE A 159 4.69 19.73 26.27
C ILE A 159 6.15 19.34 26.04
N SER A 160 6.73 18.62 27.00
CA SER A 160 8.06 18.01 26.96
C SER A 160 7.97 16.51 27.28
N GLY A 161 9.10 15.79 27.15
CA GLY A 161 9.15 14.36 27.45
C GLY A 161 8.50 13.44 26.41
N LEU A 162 8.29 13.93 25.17
CA LEU A 162 7.80 13.09 24.08
C LEU A 162 8.91 12.18 23.55
N HIS A 163 8.61 10.90 23.38
CA HIS A 163 9.49 9.90 22.80
C HIS A 163 8.95 9.43 21.46
N TYR A 164 9.75 9.62 20.41
CA TYR A 164 9.40 9.17 19.07
C TYR A 164 9.69 7.67 18.90
N ASP A 165 8.69 6.94 18.44
CA ASP A 165 8.79 5.57 17.96
C ASP A 165 8.38 5.52 16.47
N PRO A 166 9.11 4.82 15.60
CA PRO A 166 8.74 4.75 14.19
C PRO A 166 7.35 4.13 13.91
N MET A 167 6.82 3.27 14.79
CA MET A 167 5.54 2.57 14.61
C MET A 167 4.36 3.41 15.10
N TYR A 168 4.52 4.07 16.24
CA TYR A 168 3.45 4.76 16.96
C TYR A 168 3.62 6.28 17.01
N GLY A 169 4.72 6.80 16.48
CA GLY A 169 5.10 8.21 16.61
C GLY A 169 5.34 8.57 18.08
N ILE A 170 4.72 9.65 18.57
CA ILE A 170 4.80 10.07 19.97
C ILE A 170 3.76 9.40 20.88
N LEU A 171 2.94 8.48 20.37
CA LEU A 171 1.88 7.82 21.15
C LEU A 171 2.36 6.50 21.74
N THR A 172 3.42 6.57 22.54
CA THR A 172 4.13 5.42 23.10
C THR A 172 3.96 5.32 24.62
N LYS A 173 4.25 4.15 25.19
CA LYS A 173 4.24 3.98 26.66
C LYS A 173 5.31 4.85 27.30
N GLU A 174 6.46 4.96 26.66
CA GLU A 174 7.59 5.78 27.07
C GLU A 174 7.16 7.25 27.14
N THR A 175 6.47 7.75 26.12
CA THR A 175 5.86 9.07 26.15
C THR A 175 4.87 9.19 27.30
N PHE A 176 3.99 8.21 27.51
CA PHE A 176 3.00 8.26 28.59
C PHE A 176 3.63 8.41 29.99
N TYR A 177 4.75 7.74 30.25
CA TYR A 177 5.46 7.83 31.53
C TYR A 177 6.34 9.09 31.67
N ALA A 178 6.78 9.67 30.56
CA ALA A 178 7.72 10.80 30.56
C ALA A 178 7.07 12.16 30.24
N ILE A 179 5.82 12.18 29.77
CA ILE A 179 5.19 13.41 29.29
C ILE A 179 5.00 14.42 30.43
N GLU A 180 5.43 15.64 30.16
CA GLU A 180 5.25 16.77 31.06
C GLU A 180 4.40 17.84 30.37
N VAL A 181 3.36 18.31 31.07
CA VAL A 181 2.49 19.38 30.58
C VAL A 181 2.61 20.58 31.51
N LYS A 182 3.20 21.67 31.00
CA LYS A 182 3.25 22.95 31.71
C LYS A 182 1.83 23.53 31.83
N SER A 183 1.40 23.71 33.08
CA SER A 183 0.17 24.44 33.40
C SER A 183 0.30 25.89 32.92
N LYS A 184 -0.81 26.46 32.42
CA LYS A 184 -0.88 27.92 32.24
C LYS A 184 -0.87 28.52 33.64
N ARG A 185 0.24 29.16 34.02
CA ARG A 185 0.16 30.24 35.01
C ARG A 185 -0.41 31.47 34.33
#